data_AF-A0A7X5N5V5-F1
#
_entry.id   AF-A0A7X5N5V5-F1
#
_cell.length_a   1.000
_cell.length_b   1.000
_cell.length_c   1.000
_cell.angle_alpha   90.00
_cell.angle_beta   90.00
_cell.angle_gamma   90.00
#
_symmetry.space_group_name_H-M   'P 1'
#
loop_
_entity.id
_entity.type
_entity.pdbx_description
1 polymer ?
#
loop_
_entity_poly.entity_id
_entity_poly.type
_entity_poly.pdbx_seq_one_letter_code
_entity_poly.pdbx_strand_id
1 'polypeptide(L)'
;AVGDALGTTLEFCAPGSFTPIDDMRGGGPFALRAGQWTDDTSMALCLAHSLLYRQGFDAADQMNRYCNWYQHGYLSSTGSCFDIGATV
;
A
#
# COMPACT_ATOMS: atom_id res chain seq x y z
N ALA A 1 5.75 -4.51 1.27
CA ALA A 1 4.87 -5.54 1.85
C ALA A 1 5.10 -5.74 3.35
N VAL A 2 6.12 -6.48 3.81
CA VAL A 2 6.25 -6.78 5.27
C VAL A 2 6.40 -5.52 6.14
N GLY A 3 7.31 -4.60 5.77
CA GLY A 3 7.52 -3.36 6.53
C GLY A 3 6.30 -2.43 6.52
N ASP A 4 5.60 -2.35 5.38
CA ASP A 4 4.36 -1.60 5.19
C ASP A 4 3.24 -2.14 6.12
N ALA A 5 2.92 -3.44 6.03
CA ALA A 5 1.90 -4.07 6.87
C ALA A 5 2.21 -4.01 8.38
N LEU A 6 3.49 -4.03 8.76
CA LEU A 6 3.91 -3.84 10.15
C LEU A 6 3.76 -2.37 10.57
N GLY A 7 4.26 -1.45 9.74
CA GLY A 7 4.39 -0.03 10.04
C GLY A 7 3.06 0.72 10.11
N THR A 8 2.10 0.38 9.24
CA THR A 8 0.77 1.02 9.20
C THR A 8 0.02 0.95 10.53
N THR A 9 0.33 -0.06 11.36
CA THR A 9 -0.20 -0.17 12.74
C THR A 9 0.08 1.08 13.59
N LEU A 10 1.20 1.76 13.35
CA LEU A 10 1.68 2.93 14.10
C LEU A 10 1.68 4.21 13.27
N GLU A 11 1.01 4.21 12.13
CA GLU A 11 0.95 5.38 11.26
C GLU A 11 0.34 6.59 11.98
N PHE A 12 0.91 7.77 11.73
CA PHE A 12 0.65 9.03 12.43
C PHE A 12 0.95 9.05 13.94
N CYS A 13 1.53 7.99 14.53
CA CYS A 13 1.98 8.02 15.92
C CYS A 13 3.34 8.71 16.05
N ALA A 14 3.52 9.50 17.11
CA ALA A 14 4.82 10.08 17.42
C ALA A 14 5.79 9.00 17.97
N PRO A 15 7.09 9.05 17.65
CA PRO A 15 8.07 8.16 18.26
C PRO A 15 8.01 8.20 19.80
N GLY A 16 7.83 7.04 20.43
CA GLY A 16 7.74 6.90 21.89
C GLY A 16 6.35 7.15 22.49
N SER A 17 5.33 7.46 21.69
CA SER A 17 3.95 7.67 22.17
C SER A 17 3.07 6.41 22.12
N PHE A 18 3.63 5.25 21.79
CA PHE A 18 2.92 3.99 21.59
C PHE A 18 3.59 2.86 22.37
N THR A 19 2.82 1.82 22.71
CA THR A 19 3.39 0.58 23.23
C THR A 19 4.13 -0.15 22.10
N PRO A 20 5.41 -0.53 22.27
CA PRO A 20 6.16 -1.23 21.24
C PRO A 20 5.39 -2.43 20.68
N ILE A 21 5.35 -2.54 19.36
CA ILE A 21 4.81 -3.70 18.66
C ILE A 21 5.96 -4.65 18.32
N ASP A 22 5.71 -5.94 18.43
CA ASP A 22 6.65 -7.04 18.20
C ASP A 22 6.14 -8.05 17.16
N ASP A 23 4.91 -7.85 16.68
CA ASP A 23 4.24 -8.72 15.73
C ASP A 23 3.28 -7.92 14.84
N MET A 24 2.85 -8.53 13.74
CA MET A 24 1.97 -7.93 12.75
C MET A 24 0.51 -8.06 13.20
N ARG A 25 0.01 -7.05 13.90
CA ARG A 25 -1.34 -7.06 14.49
C ARG A 25 -2.43 -6.43 13.61
N GLY A 26 -2.04 -5.59 12.64
CA GLY A 26 -2.97 -4.75 11.89
C GLY A 26 -3.46 -3.56 12.73
N GLY A 27 -4.67 -3.08 12.50
CA GLY A 27 -5.22 -1.88 13.14
C GLY A 27 -4.81 -0.62 12.40
N GLY A 28 -4.19 0.32 13.11
CA GLY A 28 -3.80 1.62 12.57
C GLY A 28 -5.00 2.50 12.16
N PRO A 29 -4.74 3.59 11.42
CA PRO A 29 -5.77 4.54 10.99
C PRO A 29 -6.87 3.92 10.12
N PHE A 30 -6.57 2.81 9.45
CA PHE A 30 -7.44 2.16 8.47
C PHE A 30 -8.10 0.86 8.96
N ALA A 31 -7.92 0.51 10.24
CA ALA A 31 -8.48 -0.70 10.86
C ALA A 31 -8.19 -2.00 10.07
N LEU A 32 -6.93 -2.14 9.63
CA LEU A 32 -6.49 -3.27 8.81
C LEU A 32 -6.46 -4.58 9.58
N ARG A 33 -6.66 -5.71 8.89
CA ARG A 33 -6.33 -7.02 9.44
C ARG A 33 -4.82 -7.24 9.40
N ALA A 34 -4.31 -8.06 10.31
CA ALA A 34 -2.92 -8.52 10.28
C ALA A 34 -2.53 -9.03 8.86
N GLY A 35 -1.41 -8.51 8.33
CA GLY A 35 -0.92 -8.86 7.00
C GLY A 35 -1.44 -7.99 5.84
N GLN A 36 -2.45 -7.15 6.07
CA GLN A 36 -2.87 -6.18 5.06
C GLN A 36 -1.90 -4.99 5.02
N TRP A 37 -1.54 -4.59 3.80
CA TRP A 37 -0.58 -3.54 3.45
C TRP A 37 -1.29 -2.40 2.70
N THR A 38 -0.66 -1.24 2.59
CA THR A 38 -1.27 0.03 2.15
C THR A 38 -0.96 0.38 0.68
N ASP A 39 -0.99 1.66 0.34
CA ASP A 39 -0.66 2.23 -0.96
C ASP A 39 0.77 1.89 -1.40
N ASP A 40 1.74 1.90 -0.50
CA ASP A 40 3.15 1.54 -0.75
C ASP A 40 3.27 0.23 -1.54
N THR A 41 2.68 -0.85 -1.01
CA THR A 41 2.71 -2.16 -1.66
C THR A 41 1.78 -2.21 -2.87
N SER A 42 0.64 -1.50 -2.87
CA SER A 42 -0.25 -1.43 -4.03
C SER A 42 0.47 -0.84 -5.25
N MET A 43 1.14 0.31 -5.07
CA MET A 43 1.90 1.00 -6.11
C MET A 43 3.11 0.18 -6.55
N ALA A 44 3.83 -0.46 -5.63
CA ALA A 44 4.94 -1.35 -5.96
C ALA A 44 4.48 -2.55 -6.82
N LEU A 45 3.32 -3.15 -6.52
CA LEU A 45 2.74 -4.25 -7.30
C LEU A 45 2.28 -3.78 -8.69
N CYS A 46 1.67 -2.60 -8.79
CA CYS A 46 1.31 -2.00 -10.08
C CYS A 46 2.54 -1.76 -10.97
N LEU A 47 3.63 -1.23 -10.40
CA LEU A 47 4.90 -1.08 -11.11
C LEU A 47 5.47 -2.44 -11.55
N ALA A 48 5.58 -3.40 -10.62
CA ALA A 48 6.10 -4.73 -10.92
C ALA A 48 5.29 -5.42 -12.04
N HIS A 49 3.96 -5.30 -12.01
CA HIS A 49 3.11 -5.86 -13.03
C HIS A 49 3.30 -5.17 -14.39
N SER A 50 3.44 -3.86 -14.43
CA SER A 50 3.79 -3.14 -15.68
C SER A 50 5.12 -3.64 -16.26
N LEU A 51 6.17 -3.72 -15.43
CA LEU A 51 7.49 -4.18 -15.85
C LEU A 51 7.46 -5.58 -16.47
N LEU A 52 6.74 -6.51 -15.82
CA LEU A 52 6.59 -7.88 -16.31
C LEU A 52 5.75 -7.97 -17.58
N TYR A 53 4.64 -7.22 -17.66
CA TYR A 53 3.73 -7.28 -18.80
C TYR A 53 4.33 -6.61 -20.05
N ARG A 54 5.01 -5.48 -19.87
CA ARG A 54 5.61 -4.69 -20.95
C ARG A 54 7.01 -5.14 -21.32
N GLN A 55 7.61 -6.05 -20.53
CA GLN A 55 8.99 -6.52 -20.68
C GLN A 55 9.99 -5.34 -20.67
N GLY A 56 9.73 -4.35 -19.81
CA GLY A 56 10.47 -3.08 -19.76
C GLY A 56 9.69 -2.00 -19.02
N PHE A 57 10.27 -0.80 -18.93
CA PHE A 57 9.61 0.34 -18.30
C PHE A 57 8.69 1.07 -19.28
N ASP A 58 7.40 1.18 -18.92
CA ASP A 58 6.38 1.92 -19.66
C ASP A 58 5.57 2.77 -18.67
N ALA A 59 5.82 4.08 -18.67
CA ALA A 59 5.20 5.02 -17.75
C ALA A 59 3.68 5.11 -17.93
N ALA A 60 3.18 4.98 -19.16
CA ALA A 60 1.75 5.06 -19.43
C ALA A 60 1.01 3.83 -18.89
N ASP A 61 1.56 2.64 -19.10
CA ASP A 61 0.99 1.40 -18.54
C ASP A 61 1.03 1.41 -17.00
N GLN A 62 2.13 1.88 -16.42
CA GLN A 62 2.26 2.04 -14.97
C GLN A 62 1.19 2.99 -14.40
N MET A 63 1.03 4.18 -14.99
CA MET A 63 0.02 5.15 -14.54
C MET A 63 -1.40 4.64 -14.69
N ASN A 64 -1.71 3.92 -15.78
CA ASN A 64 -3.04 3.31 -15.95
C ASN A 64 -3.33 2.29 -14.85
N ARG A 65 -2.32 1.52 -14.39
CA ARG A 65 -2.49 0.58 -13.27
C ARG A 65 -2.67 1.29 -11.94
N TYR A 66 -2.01 2.42 -11.71
CA TYR A 66 -2.25 3.27 -10.55
C TYR A 66 -3.67 3.83 -10.55
N CYS A 67 -4.16 4.31 -11.70
CA CYS A 67 -5.55 4.73 -11.86
C CYS A 67 -6.53 3.58 -11.59
N ASN A 68 -6.23 2.36 -12.06
CA ASN A 68 -7.06 1.18 -11.77
C ASN A 68 -7.06 0.83 -10.28
N TRP A 69 -5.91 0.95 -9.60
CA TRP A 69 -5.85 0.77 -8.15
C TRP A 69 -6.73 1.83 -7.45
N TYR A 70 -6.53 3.09 -7.81
CA TYR A 70 -7.28 4.23 -7.26
C TYR A 70 -8.80 4.10 -7.45
N GLN A 71 -9.26 3.74 -8.65
CA GLN A 71 -10.68 3.73 -8.99
C GLN A 71 -11.37 2.40 -8.66
N HIS A 72 -10.65 1.28 -8.64
CA HIS A 72 -11.23 -0.06 -8.61
C HIS A 72 -10.61 -0.99 -7.56
N GLY A 73 -9.66 -0.53 -6.75
CA GLY A 73 -8.98 -1.38 -5.77
C GLY A 73 -8.09 -2.45 -6.39
N TYR A 74 -7.69 -2.26 -7.65
CA TYR A 74 -6.79 -3.18 -8.35
C TYR A 74 -5.48 -3.38 -7.58
N LEU A 75 -5.12 -4.63 -7.28
CA LEU A 75 -3.95 -4.97 -6.47
C LEU A 75 -3.93 -4.24 -5.10
N SER A 76 -5.10 -4.13 -4.46
CA SER A 76 -5.24 -3.69 -3.06
C SER A 76 -5.37 -4.90 -2.12
N SER A 77 -4.82 -4.78 -0.91
CA SER A 77 -4.98 -5.79 0.16
C SER A 77 -6.39 -5.84 0.77
N THR A 78 -7.20 -4.80 0.57
CA THR A 78 -8.57 -4.68 1.09
C THR A 78 -9.64 -4.78 0.00
N GLY A 79 -9.24 -4.74 -1.27
CA GLY A 79 -10.15 -4.70 -2.41
C GLY A 79 -10.65 -3.31 -2.79
N SER A 80 -10.21 -2.25 -2.09
CA SER A 80 -10.49 -0.85 -2.41
C SER A 80 -9.22 0.00 -2.32
N CYS A 81 -9.17 1.17 -2.98
CA CYS A 81 -8.12 2.15 -2.72
C CYS A 81 -8.32 2.78 -1.35
N PHE A 82 -7.23 2.94 -0.61
CA PHE A 82 -7.15 3.69 0.64
C PHE A 82 -5.70 4.18 0.81
N ASP A 83 -5.50 5.13 1.73
CA ASP A 83 -4.16 5.66 2.07
C ASP A 83 -3.38 6.32 0.91
N ILE A 84 -4.09 6.78 -0.13
CA ILE A 84 -3.43 7.49 -1.22
C ILE A 84 -2.95 8.88 -0.77
N GLY A 85 -1.65 9.15 -0.95
CA GLY A 85 -1.06 10.46 -0.67
C GLY A 85 -1.63 11.60 -1.51
N ALA A 86 -1.67 12.81 -0.95
CA ALA A 86 -2.29 14.00 -1.56
C ALA A 86 -1.38 14.78 -2.55
N THR A 87 -0.26 14.22 -2.98
CA THR A 87 0.69 14.91 -3.86
C THR A 87 0.10 15.12 -5.26
N VAL A 88 0.25 16.35 -5.79
CA VAL A 88 -0.07 16.76 -7.17
C VAL A 88 0.87 16.15 -8.20
#